data_AF-A0A3P7MD50-F1
#
_entry.id   AF-A0A3P7MD50-F1
#
_cell.length_a   1.000
_cell.length_b   1.000
_cell.length_c   1.000
_cell.angle_alpha   90.00
_cell.angle_beta   90.00
_cell.angle_gamma   90.00
#
_symmetry.space_group_name_H-M   'P 1'
#
loop_
_entity.id
_entity.type
_entity.pdbx_description
1 polymer ?
#
loop_
_entity_poly.entity_id
_entity_poly.type
_entity_poly.pdbx_seq_one_letter_code
_entity_poly.pdbx_strand_id
1 'polypeptide(L)' 'MIAAISPADINYDETLSTLRYADRAKQIKTKAVINDKSQDRMIRELMEENERLKNQLMEVVNVAPTTLKSELSPEG' A
#
# COMPACT_ATOMS: atom_id res chain seq x y z
N MET A 1 -21.04 14.43 7.82
CA MET A 1 -22.46 14.47 7.38
C MET A 1 -23.17 15.52 8.20
N ILE A 2 -24.06 16.30 7.58
CA ILE A 2 -24.95 17.24 8.27
C ILE A 2 -26.38 16.86 7.89
N ALA A 3 -27.25 16.69 8.89
CA ALA A 3 -28.66 16.40 8.69
C ALA A 3 -29.48 17.67 8.92
N ALA A 4 -30.17 18.15 7.88
CA ALA A 4 -31.10 19.28 7.98
C ALA A 4 -32.52 18.76 8.19
N ILE A 5 -33.22 19.31 9.18
CA ILE A 5 -34.58 18.89 9.58
C ILE A 5 -35.49 20.11 9.76
N SER A 6 -36.80 19.89 9.68
CA SER A 6 -37.81 20.92 9.93
C SER A 6 -38.46 20.68 11.30
N PRO A 7 -38.67 21.72 12.13
CA PRO A 7 -39.32 21.57 13.43
C PRO A 7 -40.85 21.46 13.34
N ALA A 8 -41.44 21.61 12.14
CA ALA A 8 -42.88 21.52 11.95
C ALA A 8 -43.37 20.08 12.18
N ASP A 9 -44.48 19.96 12.91
CA ASP A 9 -45.19 18.71 13.23
C ASP A 9 -45.57 17.91 11.97
N ILE A 10 -45.96 18.60 10.90
CA ILE A 10 -46.26 17.98 9.60
C ILE A 10 -45.09 17.17 9.01
N ASN A 11 -43.85 17.45 9.43
CA ASN A 11 -42.63 16.80 8.94
C ASN A 11 -42.06 15.80 9.94
N TYR A 12 -42.83 15.39 10.95
CA TYR A 12 -42.36 14.51 12.02
C TYR A 12 -41.78 13.19 11.49
N ASP A 13 -42.51 12.50 10.60
CA ASP A 13 -42.11 11.19 10.06
C ASP A 13 -40.83 11.27 9.22
N GLU A 14 -40.71 12.29 8.39
CA GLU A 14 -39.51 12.55 7.58
C GLU A 14 -38.31 12.98 8.44
N THR A 15 -38.56 13.82 9.46
CA THR A 15 -37.56 14.25 10.43
C THR A 15 -37.03 13.05 11.22
N LEU A 16 -37.91 12.17 11.67
CA LEU A 16 -37.54 10.94 12.37
C LEU A 16 -36.71 10.02 11.48
N SER A 17 -37.11 9.84 10.22
CA SER A 17 -36.38 9.03 9.24
C SER A 17 -34.97 9.59 8.98
N THR A 18 -34.86 10.92 8.86
CA THR A 18 -33.58 11.62 8.69
C THR A 18 -32.67 11.44 9.92
N LEU A 19 -33.20 11.59 11.13
CA LEU A 19 -32.45 11.38 12.37
C LEU A 19 -31.98 9.93 12.54
N ARG A 20 -32.82 8.94 12.21
CA ARG A 20 -32.45 7.52 12.22
C ARG A 20 -31.35 7.21 11.21
N TYR A 21 -31.33 7.87 10.07
CA TYR A 21 -30.25 7.72 9.12
C TYR A 21 -28.95 8.35 9.64
N ALA A 22 -29.01 9.56 10.21
CA ALA A 22 -27.87 10.23 10.80
C ALA A 22 -27.22 9.41 11.94
N ASP A 23 -28.04 8.78 12.78
CA ASP A 23 -27.55 7.89 13.85
C ASP A 23 -26.80 6.67 13.30
N ARG A 24 -27.35 6.01 12.27
CA ARG A 24 -26.65 4.91 11.58
C ARG A 24 -25.35 5.38 10.93
N ALA A 25 -25.36 6.54 10.28
CA ALA A 25 -24.18 7.11 9.64
C ALA A 25 -23.06 7.43 10.64
N LYS A 26 -23.41 7.86 11.87
CA LYS A 26 -22.45 8.09 12.97
C LYS A 26 -21.69 6.82 13.37
N GLN A 27 -22.29 5.64 13.19
CA GLN A 27 -21.66 4.36 13.56
C GLN A 27 -20.64 3.87 12.52
N ILE A 28 -20.58 4.49 11.33
CA ILE A 28 -19.64 4.10 10.28
C ILE A 28 -18.23 4.52 10.70
N LYS A 29 -17.37 3.52 10.94
CA LYS A 29 -15.96 3.73 11.27
C LYS A 29 -15.14 3.85 9.98
N THR A 30 -14.63 5.05 9.69
CA THR A 30 -13.70 5.27 8.59
C THR A 30 -12.27 5.26 9.10
N LYS A 31 -11.36 4.63 8.34
CA LYS A 31 -9.92 4.73 8.57
C LYS A 31 -9.36 5.78 7.63
N ALA A 32 -9.17 7.00 8.13
CA ALA A 32 -8.53 8.04 7.35
C ALA A 32 -7.04 7.70 7.16
N VAL A 33 -6.61 7.68 5.90
CA VAL A 33 -5.20 7.53 5.51
C VAL A 33 -4.86 8.73 4.64
N ILE A 34 -3.70 9.34 4.88
CA ILE A 34 -3.19 10.37 3.99
C ILE A 34 -2.90 9.70 2.66
N ASN A 35 -3.55 10.15 1.59
CA ASN A 35 -3.20 9.77 0.23
C ASN A 35 -1.86 10.44 -0.13
N ASP A 36 -0.78 9.93 0.47
CA ASP A 36 0.55 10.18 -0.06
C ASP A 36 0.62 9.58 -1.46
N LYS A 37 1.28 10.26 -2.39
CA LYS A 37 1.37 9.79 -3.77
C LYS A 37 2.18 8.49 -3.75
N SER A 38 1.45 7.38 -3.71
CA SER A 38 1.99 6.02 -3.65
C SER A 38 2.98 5.75 -4.79
N GLN A 39 2.96 6.53 -5.86
CA GLN A 39 3.98 6.56 -6.90
C GLN A 39 5.39 6.69 -6.32
N ASP A 40 5.66 7.69 -5.47
CA ASP A 40 7.03 7.93 -5.00
C ASP A 40 7.49 6.83 -4.04
N ARG A 41 6.59 6.32 -3.20
CA ARG A 41 6.86 5.18 -2.31
C ARG A 41 7.07 3.89 -3.10
N MET A 42 6.20 3.61 -4.07
CA MET A 42 6.28 2.42 -4.93
C MET A 42 7.55 2.44 -5.77
N ILE A 43 7.92 3.61 -6.32
CA ILE A 43 9.16 3.76 -7.09
C ILE A 43 10.36 3.49 -6.18
N ARG A 44 10.38 3.99 -4.94
CA ARG A 44 11.46 3.70 -3.98
C ARG A 44 11.56 2.22 -3.64
N GLU A 45 10.44 1.58 -3.28
CA GLU A 45 10.40 0.14 -2.97
C GLU A 45 10.84 -0.71 -4.18
N LEU A 46 10.41 -0.35 -5.39
CA LEU A 46 10.83 -1.01 -6.62
C LEU A 46 12.32 -0.80 -6.94
N MET A 47 12.86 0.39 -6.70
CA MET A 47 14.29 0.67 -6.91
C MET A 47 15.17 -0.10 -5.92
N GLU A 48 14.78 -0.16 -4.64
CA GLU A 48 15.48 -0.93 -3.61
C GLU A 48 15.49 -2.43 -3.93
N GLU A 49 14.35 -2.99 -4.36
CA GLU A 49 14.31 -4.41 -4.74
C GLU A 49 15.12 -4.68 -6.01
N ASN A 50 15.13 -3.74 -6.97
CA ASN A 50 15.95 -3.86 -8.17
C ASN A 50 17.45 -3.89 -7.83
N GLU A 51 17.88 -3.05 -6.88
CA GLU A 51 19.27 -3.03 -6.40
C GLU A 51 19.62 -4.31 -5.64
N ARG A 52 18.75 -4.77 -4.74
CA ARG A 52 18.92 -6.05 -4.02
C ARG A 52 19.09 -7.23 -4.97
N LEU A 53 18.23 -7.32 -5.99
CA LEU A 53 18.29 -8.38 -6.99
C LEU A 53 19.55 -8.29 -7.84
N LYS A 54 19.96 -7.08 -8.26
CA LYS A 54 21.23 -6.87 -8.97
C LYS A 54 22.43 -7.30 -8.14
N ASN A 55 22.44 -7.00 -6.85
CA ASN A 55 23.51 -7.40 -5.94
C ASN A 55 23.55 -8.93 -5.77
N GLN A 56 22.40 -9.59 -5.62
CA GLN A 56 22.33 -11.06 -5.58
C GLN A 56 22.83 -11.68 -6.89
N LEU A 57 22.46 -11.11 -8.04
CA LEU A 57 22.98 -11.54 -9.34
C LEU A 57 24.48 -11.31 -9.45
N MET A 58 25.00 -10.17 -8.99
CA MET A 58 26.44 -9.91 -8.97
C MET A 58 27.19 -10.87 -8.05
N GLU A 59 26.64 -11.20 -6.88
CA GLU A 59 27.20 -12.22 -6.00
C GLU A 59 27.25 -13.56 -6.74
N VAL A 60 26.13 -14.03 -7.30
CA VAL A 60 26.06 -15.29 -8.08
C VAL A 60 27.03 -15.29 -9.27
N VAL A 61 27.13 -14.17 -10.00
CA VAL A 61 28.03 -13.98 -11.14
C VAL A 61 29.50 -13.91 -10.71
N ASN A 62 29.81 -13.41 -9.51
CA ASN A 62 31.17 -13.39 -8.94
C ASN A 62 31.57 -14.69 -8.24
N VAL A 63 30.63 -15.59 -7.90
CA VAL A 63 30.99 -16.96 -7.49
C VAL A 63 31.31 -17.84 -8.70
N ALA A 64 30.73 -17.55 -9.87
CA ALA A 64 30.94 -18.31 -11.11
C ALA A 64 32.36 -18.26 -11.75
N PRO A 65 33.23 -17.23 -11.59
CA PRO A 65 34.55 -17.21 -12.24
C PRO A 65 35.64 -17.90 -11.42
N THR A 66 35.39 -18.22 -10.14
CA THR A 66 36.43 -18.68 -9.22
C THR A 66 36.62 -20.20 -9.27
N THR A 67 35.63 -20.97 -9.73
CA THR A 67 35.70 -22.44 -9.83
C THR A 67 36.30 -22.96 -11.14
N LEU A 68 36.62 -22.11 -12.13
CA LEU A 68 37.13 -22.55 -13.43
C LEU A 68 38.65 -22.38 -13.60
N LYS A 69 39.37 -21.74 -12.67
CA LYS A 69 40.83 -21.53 -12.77
C LYS A 69 41.68 -22.62 -12.12
N SER A 70 41.11 -23.54 -11.33
CA SER A 70 41.88 -24.61 -10.68
C SER A 70 41.98 -25.92 -11.49
N GLU A 71 41.34 -26.03 -12.65
CA GLU A 71 41.35 -27.28 -13.46
C GLU A 71 42.18 -27.22 -14.76
N LEU A 72 42.93 -26.14 -15.01
CA LEU A 72 43.81 -26.07 -16.17
C LEU A 72 45.25 -25.72 -15.80
N SER A 73 45.91 -26.66 -15.14
CA SER A 73 47.37 -26.80 -15.19
C SER A 73 47.68 -28.26 -15.53
N PRO A 74 48.20 -28.56 -16.74
CA PRO A 74 48.72 -29.88 -17.04
C PRO A 74 50.06 -30.06 -16.33
N GLU A 75 50.07 -30.86 -15.28
CA GLU A 75 51.28 -31.45 -14.71
C GLU A 75 51.60 -32.72 -15.51
N GLY A 76 52.74 -32.72 -16.23
CA GLY A 76 53.33 -33.89 -16.86
C GLY A 76 53.49 -33.83 -18.37
#